data_AF-A0A7W8NJA2-F1
#
_entry.id   AF-A0A7W8NJA2-F1
#
_cell.length_a   1.000
_cell.length_b   1.000
_cell.length_c   1.000
_cell.angle_alpha   90.00
_cell.angle_beta   90.00
_cell.angle_gamma   90.00
#
_symmetry.space_group_name_H-M   'P 1'
#
loop_
_entity.id
_entity.type
_entity.pdbx_description
1 polymer ?
#
loop_
_entity_poly.entity_id
_entity_poly.type
_entity_poly.pdbx_seq_one_letter_code
_entity_poly.pdbx_strand_id
1 'polypeptide(L)'
;MTQGKYNAHLAAVLALQSGATPSEEPYLARLRARYEQMNAVQSLPEEGEAEETPEELRASLDEGYQGLYWYRTELEKPDTDSYWSEFLKAQIAKYEGLLATMVADFQEQGHEYQPPTFDVQQLTRNEGVKALESELAGLQQLRAVTLAWAERHDALVDVGSSIDDLNAKIEVLEGKLASES
;
A
#
# COMPACT_ATOMS: atom_id res chain seq x y z
N MET A 1 20.22 -16.33 0.17
CA MET A 1 20.06 -16.06 -1.28
C MET A 1 19.56 -14.64 -1.60
N THR A 2 19.22 -13.81 -0.61
CA THR A 2 18.65 -12.45 -0.76
C THR A 2 19.71 -11.37 -1.04
N GLN A 3 20.87 -11.43 -0.39
CA GLN A 3 21.97 -10.46 -0.52
C GLN A 3 22.48 -10.28 -1.97
N GLY A 4 22.58 -11.37 -2.73
CA GLY A 4 22.98 -11.33 -4.14
C GLY A 4 21.95 -10.65 -5.06
N LYS A 5 20.66 -10.71 -4.70
CA LYS A 5 19.58 -10.09 -5.49
C LYS A 5 19.57 -8.57 -5.29
N TYR A 6 19.64 -8.07 -4.06
CA TYR A 6 19.63 -6.63 -3.79
C TYR A 6 20.87 -5.93 -4.35
N ASN A 7 22.05 -6.55 -4.26
CA ASN A 7 23.27 -6.02 -4.87
C ASN A 7 23.19 -5.98 -6.41
N ALA A 8 22.60 -6.99 -7.04
CA ALA A 8 22.35 -6.97 -8.48
C ALA A 8 21.35 -5.87 -8.88
N HIS A 9 20.28 -5.67 -8.09
CA HIS A 9 19.31 -4.60 -8.33
C HIS A 9 19.94 -3.21 -8.14
N LEU A 10 20.73 -3.00 -7.09
CA LEU A 10 21.45 -1.73 -6.87
C LEU A 10 22.42 -1.43 -8.02
N ALA A 11 23.19 -2.43 -8.47
CA ALA A 11 24.08 -2.26 -9.63
C ALA A 11 23.31 -1.92 -10.91
N ALA A 12 22.15 -2.55 -11.15
CA ALA A 12 21.28 -2.22 -12.26
C ALA A 12 20.73 -0.78 -12.18
N VAL A 13 20.30 -0.33 -10.99
CA VAL A 13 19.83 1.04 -10.78
C VAL A 13 20.95 2.06 -11.03
N LEU A 14 22.17 1.80 -10.54
CA LEU A 14 23.33 2.67 -10.79
C LEU A 14 23.67 2.76 -12.28
N ALA A 15 23.57 1.65 -13.03
CA ALA A 15 23.77 1.65 -14.47
C ALA A 15 22.68 2.47 -15.20
N LEU A 16 21.42 2.34 -14.80
CA LEU A 16 20.30 3.10 -15.36
C LEU A 16 20.43 4.61 -15.08
N GLN A 17 20.96 5.00 -13.91
CA GLN A 17 21.13 6.41 -13.53
C GLN A 17 22.06 7.18 -14.48
N SER A 18 23.07 6.54 -15.07
CA SER A 18 24.00 7.22 -15.98
C SER A 18 23.37 7.68 -17.31
N GLY A 19 22.20 7.14 -17.66
CA GLY A 19 21.43 7.50 -18.86
C GLY A 19 19.97 7.80 -18.55
N ALA A 20 19.71 8.24 -17.31
CA ALA A 20 18.39 8.66 -16.88
C ALA A 20 18.02 9.98 -17.54
N THR A 21 16.77 10.10 -17.97
CA THR A 21 16.24 11.40 -18.36
C THR A 21 15.86 12.21 -17.11
N PRO A 22 15.71 13.55 -17.22
CA PRO A 22 15.32 14.38 -16.07
C PRO A 22 14.07 13.89 -15.34
N SER A 23 13.09 13.34 -16.06
CA SER A 23 11.87 12.80 -15.47
C SER A 23 12.05 11.44 -14.77
N GLU A 24 13.10 10.67 -15.12
CA GLU A 24 13.41 9.38 -14.49
C GLU A 24 14.29 9.52 -13.23
N GLU A 25 15.07 10.60 -13.13
CA GLU A 25 16.02 10.83 -12.02
C GLU A 25 15.39 10.70 -10.63
N PRO A 26 14.23 11.32 -10.31
CA PRO A 26 13.65 11.23 -8.97
C PRO A 26 13.19 9.81 -8.62
N TYR A 27 12.72 9.04 -9.60
CA TYR A 27 12.31 7.65 -9.40
C TYR A 27 13.55 6.78 -9.12
N LEU A 28 14.58 6.89 -9.95
CA LEU A 28 15.81 6.11 -9.80
C LEU A 28 16.57 6.46 -8.51
N ALA A 29 16.55 7.74 -8.09
CA ALA A 29 17.12 8.16 -6.81
C ALA A 29 16.40 7.53 -5.61
N ARG A 30 15.05 7.52 -5.60
CA ARG A 30 14.27 6.84 -4.55
C ARG A 30 14.52 5.33 -4.54
N LEU A 31 14.59 4.71 -5.71
CA LEU A 31 14.83 3.28 -5.84
C LEU A 31 16.23 2.88 -5.36
N ARG A 32 17.24 3.71 -5.66
CA ARG A 32 18.60 3.57 -5.12
C ARG A 32 18.61 3.64 -3.60
N ALA A 33 18.03 4.70 -3.02
CA ALA A 33 17.98 4.88 -1.56
C ALA A 33 17.31 3.68 -0.86
N ARG A 34 16.22 3.14 -1.44
CA ARG A 34 15.55 1.94 -0.92
C ARG A 34 16.47 0.72 -0.90
N TYR A 35 17.17 0.44 -2.00
CA TYR A 35 18.07 -0.71 -2.06
C TYR A 35 19.31 -0.53 -1.19
N GLU A 36 19.84 0.69 -1.07
CA GLU A 36 20.92 1.02 -0.13
C GLU A 36 20.48 0.78 1.32
N GLN A 37 19.26 1.19 1.70
CA GLN A 37 18.70 0.94 3.03
C GLN A 37 18.47 -0.55 3.29
N MET A 38 17.91 -1.30 2.34
CA MET A 38 17.70 -2.76 2.49
C MET A 38 19.02 -3.52 2.66
N ASN A 39 20.07 -3.09 1.95
CA ASN A 39 21.42 -3.63 2.14
C ASN A 39 21.99 -3.31 3.52
N ALA A 40 21.71 -2.12 4.06
CA ALA A 40 22.17 -1.71 5.40
C ALA A 40 21.42 -2.43 6.53
N VAL A 41 20.10 -2.63 6.39
CA VAL A 41 19.25 -3.29 7.40
C VAL A 41 19.59 -4.78 7.53
N GLN A 42 19.92 -5.48 6.45
CA GLN A 42 20.35 -6.89 6.51
C GLN A 42 21.76 -7.10 7.09
N SER A 43 22.54 -6.02 7.30
CA SER A 43 23.84 -6.05 7.99
C SER A 43 23.77 -5.66 9.46
N LEU A 44 22.60 -5.29 9.97
CA LEU A 44 22.34 -5.25 11.41
C LEU A 44 22.15 -6.69 11.90
N PRO A 45 22.73 -7.08 13.04
CA PRO A 45 22.28 -8.29 13.72
C PRO A 45 20.76 -8.16 13.93
N GLU A 46 20.02 -9.26 13.80
CA GLU A 46 18.63 -9.35 14.25
C GLU A 46 18.61 -8.97 15.74
N GLU A 47 18.43 -7.68 16.04
CA GLU A 47 17.88 -7.25 17.32
C GLU A 47 16.53 -7.96 17.37
N GLY A 48 16.40 -8.86 18.35
CA GLY A 48 15.23 -9.71 18.51
C GLY A 48 13.97 -8.88 18.41
N GLU A 49 12.93 -9.46 17.77
CA GLU A 49 11.61 -8.86 17.64
C GLU A 49 11.28 -8.07 18.91
N ALA A 50 11.28 -6.74 18.78
CA ALA A 50 10.91 -5.89 19.89
C ALA A 50 9.52 -6.35 20.32
N GLU A 51 9.35 -6.69 21.61
CA GLU A 51 8.04 -7.04 22.14
C GLU A 51 7.07 -5.93 21.73
N GLU A 52 6.05 -6.29 20.93
CA GLU A 52 5.04 -5.34 20.48
C GLU A 52 4.45 -4.66 21.71
N THR A 53 4.42 -3.34 21.68
CA THR A 53 3.83 -2.58 22.78
C THR A 53 2.33 -2.91 22.88
N PRO A 54 1.71 -2.77 24.07
CA PRO A 54 0.27 -2.97 24.21
C PRO A 54 -0.58 -2.11 23.26
N GLU A 55 -0.06 -0.96 22.83
CA GLU A 55 -0.68 -0.06 21.87
C GLU A 55 -0.63 -0.63 20.44
N GLU A 56 0.49 -1.21 20.03
CA GLU A 56 0.67 -1.88 18.74
C GLU A 56 -0.14 -3.17 18.64
N LEU A 57 -0.19 -3.96 19.73
CA LEU A 57 -1.04 -5.15 19.82
C LEU A 57 -2.53 -4.78 19.70
N ARG A 58 -2.95 -3.70 20.37
CA ARG A 58 -4.32 -3.19 20.26
C ARG A 58 -4.64 -2.70 18.86
N ALA A 59 -3.73 -1.96 18.22
CA ALA A 59 -3.91 -1.50 16.85
C ALA A 59 -4.04 -2.68 15.88
N SER A 60 -3.22 -3.72 16.05
CA SER A 60 -3.28 -4.95 15.26
C SER A 60 -4.61 -5.71 15.44
N LEU A 61 -5.13 -5.76 16.68
CA LEU A 61 -6.46 -6.28 16.96
C LEU A 61 -7.55 -5.47 16.25
N ASP A 62 -7.50 -4.15 16.34
CA ASP A 62 -8.47 -3.24 15.69
C ASP A 62 -8.47 -3.42 14.17
N GLU A 63 -7.30 -3.48 13.54
CA GLU A 63 -7.15 -3.79 12.11
C GLU A 63 -7.72 -5.17 11.75
N GLY A 64 -7.45 -6.17 12.59
CA GLY A 64 -7.97 -7.52 12.40
C GLY A 64 -9.50 -7.57 12.43
N TYR A 65 -10.14 -6.87 13.39
CA TYR A 65 -11.59 -6.75 13.43
C TYR A 65 -12.14 -5.98 12.22
N GLN A 66 -11.48 -4.91 11.76
CA GLN A 66 -11.86 -4.22 10.52
C GLN A 66 -11.84 -5.16 9.30
N GLY A 67 -10.79 -5.99 9.16
CA GLY A 67 -10.71 -6.99 8.10
C GLY A 67 -11.83 -8.03 8.18
N LEU A 68 -12.15 -8.51 9.40
CA LEU A 68 -13.28 -9.43 9.63
C LEU A 68 -14.62 -8.82 9.19
N TYR A 69 -14.86 -7.54 9.49
CA TYR A 69 -16.06 -6.85 9.06
C TYR A 69 -16.15 -6.72 7.54
N TRP A 70 -15.04 -6.39 6.87
CA TRP A 70 -14.99 -6.34 5.40
C TRP A 70 -15.47 -7.65 4.76
N TYR A 71 -14.95 -8.79 5.23
CA TYR A 71 -15.37 -10.09 4.71
C TYR A 71 -16.86 -10.37 4.92
N ARG A 72 -17.42 -9.94 6.06
CA ARG A 72 -18.86 -10.08 6.35
C ARG A 72 -19.69 -9.20 5.41
N THR A 73 -19.28 -7.97 5.16
CA THR A 73 -19.96 -7.06 4.22
C THR A 73 -19.91 -7.58 2.79
N GLU A 74 -18.77 -8.11 2.33
CA GLU A 74 -18.67 -8.74 1.00
C GLU A 74 -19.60 -9.96 0.87
N LEU A 75 -19.75 -10.73 1.95
CA LEU A 75 -20.64 -11.89 1.97
C LEU A 75 -22.14 -11.50 1.91
N GLU A 76 -22.49 -10.31 2.41
CA GLU A 76 -23.86 -9.78 2.41
C GLU A 76 -24.27 -9.15 1.06
N LYS A 77 -23.33 -8.97 0.12
CA LYS A 77 -23.66 -8.43 -1.21
C LYS A 77 -24.59 -9.39 -1.98
N PRO A 78 -25.62 -8.85 -2.67
CA PRO A 78 -26.65 -9.66 -3.33
C PRO A 78 -26.12 -10.51 -4.49
N ASP A 79 -25.00 -10.11 -5.11
CA ASP A 79 -24.44 -10.74 -6.31
C ASP A 79 -23.21 -11.62 -6.03
N THR A 80 -22.94 -11.96 -4.76
CA THR A 80 -21.79 -12.79 -4.39
C THR A 80 -21.98 -14.24 -4.86
N ASP A 81 -21.15 -14.67 -5.82
CA ASP A 81 -21.17 -16.03 -6.35
C ASP A 81 -20.97 -17.09 -5.25
N SER A 82 -21.56 -18.26 -5.43
CA SER A 82 -21.43 -19.41 -4.53
C SER A 82 -19.99 -19.76 -4.13
N TYR A 83 -19.04 -19.74 -5.07
CA TYR A 83 -17.62 -20.01 -4.80
C TYR A 83 -17.04 -18.95 -3.86
N TRP A 84 -17.32 -17.67 -4.15
CA TRP A 84 -16.87 -16.57 -3.31
C TRP A 84 -17.54 -16.59 -1.94
N SER A 85 -18.81 -16.99 -1.84
CA SER A 85 -19.51 -17.15 -0.58
C SER A 85 -18.85 -18.19 0.33
N GLU A 86 -18.49 -19.36 -0.21
CA GLU A 86 -17.78 -20.41 0.54
C GLU A 86 -16.39 -19.95 0.98
N PHE A 87 -15.66 -19.30 0.07
CA PHE A 87 -14.34 -18.72 0.38
C PHE A 87 -14.42 -17.68 1.51
N LEU A 88 -15.36 -16.72 1.41
CA LEU A 88 -15.54 -15.66 2.41
C LEU A 88 -15.94 -16.24 3.78
N LYS A 89 -16.84 -17.22 3.83
CA LYS A 89 -17.20 -17.92 5.07
C LYS A 89 -16.00 -18.60 5.71
N ALA A 90 -15.16 -19.26 4.92
CA ALA A 90 -13.93 -19.90 5.42
C ALA A 90 -12.92 -18.86 5.95
N GLN A 91 -12.77 -17.71 5.28
CA GLN A 91 -11.92 -16.62 5.77
C GLN A 91 -12.46 -16.02 7.07
N ILE A 92 -13.76 -15.76 7.17
CA ILE A 92 -14.42 -15.26 8.38
C ILE A 92 -14.13 -16.18 9.57
N ALA A 93 -14.37 -17.48 9.43
CA ALA A 93 -14.13 -18.45 10.49
C ALA A 93 -12.65 -18.50 10.91
N LYS A 94 -11.73 -18.40 9.95
CA LYS A 94 -10.29 -18.35 10.22
C LYS A 94 -9.90 -17.08 11.00
N TYR A 95 -10.37 -15.92 10.55
CA TYR A 95 -10.08 -14.63 11.19
C TYR A 95 -10.69 -14.55 12.60
N GLU A 96 -11.91 -15.05 12.81
CA GLU A 96 -12.53 -15.15 14.13
C GLU A 96 -11.67 -15.98 15.10
N GLY A 97 -11.15 -17.13 14.65
CA GLY A 97 -10.27 -17.96 15.47
C GLY A 97 -8.96 -17.27 15.83
N LEU A 98 -8.33 -16.58 14.87
CA LEU A 98 -7.10 -15.83 15.10
C LEU A 98 -7.33 -14.66 16.07
N LEU A 99 -8.38 -13.86 15.85
CA LEU A 99 -8.71 -12.73 16.71
C LEU A 99 -9.09 -13.16 18.12
N ALA A 100 -9.83 -14.27 18.27
CA ALA A 100 -10.14 -14.80 19.60
C ALA A 100 -8.87 -15.19 20.36
N THR A 101 -7.87 -15.74 19.68
CA THR A 101 -6.57 -16.08 20.27
C THR A 101 -5.82 -14.81 20.69
N MET A 102 -5.68 -13.85 19.77
CA MET A 102 -4.99 -12.58 20.07
C MET A 102 -5.65 -11.78 21.20
N VAL A 103 -6.99 -11.76 21.26
CA VAL A 103 -7.73 -11.12 22.36
C VAL A 103 -7.50 -11.85 23.67
N ALA A 104 -7.47 -13.18 23.68
CA ALA A 104 -7.18 -13.96 24.88
C ALA A 104 -5.77 -13.67 25.39
N ASP A 105 -4.77 -13.65 24.50
CA ASP A 105 -3.38 -13.35 24.84
C ASP A 105 -3.24 -11.93 25.39
N PHE A 106 -3.90 -10.95 24.77
CA PHE A 106 -3.91 -9.55 25.22
C PHE A 106 -4.59 -9.38 26.59
N GLN A 107 -5.66 -10.13 26.84
CA GLN A 107 -6.33 -10.15 28.14
C GLN A 107 -5.50 -10.87 29.22
N GLU A 108 -4.76 -11.93 28.88
CA GLU A 108 -3.84 -12.61 29.79
C GLU A 108 -2.69 -11.70 30.24
N GLN A 109 -2.25 -10.78 29.36
CA GLN A 109 -1.30 -9.71 29.70
C GLN A 109 -1.90 -8.63 30.62
N GLY A 110 -3.19 -8.73 30.98
CA GLY A 110 -3.87 -7.83 31.92
C GLY A 110 -4.51 -6.62 31.25
N HIS A 111 -4.65 -6.61 29.92
CA HIS A 111 -5.28 -5.53 29.17
C HIS A 111 -6.73 -5.84 28.82
N GLU A 112 -7.65 -4.94 29.13
CA GLU A 112 -9.02 -5.05 28.65
C GLU A 112 -9.09 -4.66 27.16
N TYR A 113 -9.77 -5.49 26.36
CA TYR A 113 -10.04 -5.22 24.96
C TYR A 113 -11.53 -5.31 24.66
N GLN A 114 -12.04 -4.28 23.99
CA GLN A 114 -13.37 -4.29 23.40
C GLN A 114 -13.23 -4.03 21.90
N PRO A 115 -13.82 -4.88 21.04
CA PRO A 115 -13.78 -4.66 19.61
C PRO A 115 -14.38 -3.30 19.25
N PRO A 116 -13.80 -2.57 18.29
CA PRO A 116 -14.34 -1.28 17.85
C PRO A 116 -15.73 -1.47 17.23
N THR A 117 -16.62 -0.50 17.49
CA THR A 117 -17.91 -0.42 16.79
C THR A 117 -17.64 -0.18 15.31
N PHE A 118 -18.18 -1.04 14.46
CA PHE A 118 -17.98 -0.92 13.02
C PHE A 118 -18.81 0.22 12.43
N ASP A 119 -18.14 1.15 11.76
CA ASP A 119 -18.78 2.23 11.00
C ASP A 119 -18.66 1.94 9.49
N VAL A 120 -19.77 1.47 8.91
CA VAL A 120 -19.88 1.20 7.46
C VAL A 120 -19.58 2.45 6.63
N GLN A 121 -19.95 3.64 7.13
CA GLN A 121 -19.69 4.90 6.42
C GLN A 121 -18.20 5.21 6.44
N GLN A 122 -17.52 4.96 7.55
CA GLN A 122 -16.07 5.10 7.64
C GLN A 122 -15.34 4.10 6.74
N LEU A 123 -15.76 2.84 6.66
CA LEU A 123 -15.17 1.87 5.74
C LEU A 123 -15.34 2.32 4.28
N THR A 124 -16.56 2.69 3.88
CA THR A 124 -16.86 3.15 2.51
C THR A 124 -16.04 4.39 2.17
N ARG A 125 -15.89 5.33 3.11
CA ARG A 125 -15.04 6.51 2.93
C ARG A 125 -13.57 6.12 2.77
N ASN A 126 -13.05 5.24 3.61
CA ASN A 126 -11.66 4.76 3.53
C ASN A 126 -11.38 4.00 2.22
N GLU A 127 -12.32 3.19 1.75
CA GLU A 127 -12.22 2.53 0.44
C GLU A 127 -12.25 3.54 -0.71
N GLY A 128 -13.11 4.56 -0.62
CA GLY A 128 -13.15 5.67 -1.56
C GLY A 128 -11.82 6.44 -1.61
N VAL A 129 -11.24 6.75 -0.45
CA VAL A 129 -9.92 7.38 -0.34
C VAL A 129 -8.85 6.50 -0.96
N LYS A 130 -8.78 5.21 -0.61
CA LYS A 130 -7.80 4.27 -1.19
C LYS A 130 -7.93 4.14 -2.70
N ALA A 131 -9.16 4.16 -3.23
CA ALA A 131 -9.39 4.14 -4.68
C ALA A 131 -8.86 5.40 -5.36
N LEU A 132 -9.11 6.58 -4.77
CA LEU A 132 -8.58 7.86 -5.25
C LEU A 132 -7.05 7.91 -5.17
N GLU A 133 -6.44 7.43 -4.09
CA GLU A 133 -4.98 7.32 -3.93
C GLU A 133 -4.37 6.40 -5.00
N SER A 134 -5.01 5.26 -5.27
CA SER A 134 -4.56 4.31 -6.29
C SER A 134 -4.63 4.91 -7.70
N GLU A 135 -5.73 5.61 -8.02
CA GLU A 135 -5.89 6.31 -9.29
C GLU A 135 -4.84 7.43 -9.45
N LEU A 136 -4.64 8.24 -8.40
CA LEU A 136 -3.64 9.30 -8.38
C LEU A 136 -2.24 8.74 -8.63
N ALA A 137 -1.85 7.67 -7.93
CA ALA A 137 -0.57 7.00 -8.13
C ALA A 137 -0.41 6.48 -9.56
N GLY A 138 -1.48 5.92 -10.14
CA GLY A 138 -1.51 5.46 -11.53
C GLY A 138 -1.28 6.59 -12.54
N LEU A 139 -1.95 7.74 -12.36
CA LEU A 139 -1.79 8.90 -13.24
C LEU A 139 -0.42 9.56 -13.10
N GLN A 140 0.10 9.70 -11.89
CA GLN A 140 1.45 10.21 -11.65
C GLN A 140 2.50 9.32 -12.32
N GLN A 141 2.33 7.99 -12.24
CA GLN A 141 3.21 7.03 -12.91
C GLN A 141 3.11 7.15 -14.44
N LEU A 142 1.90 7.23 -14.98
CA LEU A 142 1.68 7.38 -16.43
C LEU A 142 2.31 8.67 -16.96
N ARG A 143 2.16 9.78 -16.23
CA ARG A 143 2.80 11.06 -16.53
C ARG A 143 4.32 10.94 -16.56
N ALA A 144 4.92 10.31 -15.54
CA ALA A 144 6.36 10.12 -15.47
C ALA A 144 6.90 9.29 -16.64
N VAL A 145 6.23 8.18 -16.98
CA VAL A 145 6.62 7.32 -18.10
C VAL A 145 6.47 8.04 -19.44
N THR A 146 5.41 8.83 -19.61
CA THR A 146 5.17 9.60 -20.84
C THR A 146 6.25 10.66 -21.05
N LEU A 147 6.62 11.40 -19.99
CA LEU A 147 7.70 12.37 -20.04
C LEU A 147 9.05 11.70 -20.33
N ALA A 148 9.37 10.61 -19.63
CA ALA A 148 10.61 9.87 -19.85
C ALA A 148 10.73 9.35 -21.29
N TRP A 149 9.64 8.81 -21.84
CA TRP A 149 9.61 8.37 -23.23
C TRP A 149 9.84 9.54 -24.19
N ALA A 150 9.15 10.66 -23.97
CA ALA A 150 9.25 11.83 -24.83
C ALA A 150 10.65 12.49 -24.78
N GLU A 151 11.27 12.53 -23.60
CA GLU A 151 12.65 12.98 -23.41
C GLU A 151 13.66 12.08 -24.15
N ARG A 152 13.44 10.75 -24.17
CA ARG A 152 14.30 9.80 -24.88
C ARG A 152 14.18 9.87 -26.41
N HIS A 153 13.07 10.38 -26.93
CA HIS A 153 12.76 10.38 -28.37
C HIS A 153 12.62 11.78 -28.97
N ASP A 154 13.02 12.83 -28.24
CA ASP A 154 12.88 14.24 -28.63
C ASP A 154 11.43 14.62 -29.02
N ALA A 155 10.43 13.98 -28.39
CA ALA A 155 9.01 14.07 -28.73
C ALA A 155 8.18 14.87 -27.71
N LEU A 156 8.83 15.75 -26.93
CA LEU A 156 8.16 16.54 -25.87
C LEU A 156 7.02 17.42 -26.39
N VAL A 157 7.17 17.95 -27.61
CA VAL A 157 6.11 18.76 -28.26
C VAL A 157 4.89 17.91 -28.58
N ASP A 158 5.09 16.66 -29.02
CA ASP A 158 4.02 15.76 -29.47
C ASP A 158 3.18 15.23 -28.32
N VAL A 159 3.77 15.10 -27.12
CA VAL A 159 3.05 14.62 -25.92
C VAL A 159 2.51 15.75 -25.05
N GLY A 160 2.76 17.02 -25.38
CA GLY A 160 2.46 18.17 -24.54
C GLY A 160 1.00 18.21 -24.06
N SER A 161 0.05 18.05 -24.97
CA SER A 161 -1.38 18.04 -24.62
C SER A 161 -1.75 16.85 -23.73
N SER A 162 -1.15 15.68 -23.94
CA SER A 162 -1.40 14.52 -23.09
C SER A 162 -0.83 14.71 -21.68
N ILE A 163 0.31 15.38 -21.54
CA ILE A 163 0.87 15.74 -20.23
C ILE A 163 -0.01 16.76 -19.52
N ASP A 164 -0.51 17.77 -20.23
CA ASP A 164 -1.43 18.76 -19.67
C ASP A 164 -2.74 18.12 -19.18
N ASP A 165 -3.31 17.21 -19.97
CA ASP A 165 -4.49 16.44 -19.58
C ASP A 165 -4.25 15.58 -18.33
N LEU A 166 -3.06 14.97 -18.21
CA LEU A 166 -2.68 14.19 -17.02
C LEU A 166 -2.50 15.09 -15.79
N ASN A 167 -1.87 16.25 -15.95
CA ASN A 167 -1.70 17.23 -14.87
C ASN A 167 -3.06 17.70 -14.33
N ALA A 168 -3.99 18.04 -15.22
CA ALA A 168 -5.32 18.48 -14.83
C ALA A 168 -6.08 17.39 -14.04
N LYS A 169 -5.98 16.12 -14.45
CA LYS A 169 -6.59 15.00 -13.71
C LYS A 169 -5.96 14.77 -12.35
N ILE A 170 -4.63 14.87 -12.27
CA ILE A 170 -3.87 14.78 -11.01
C ILE A 170 -4.34 15.87 -10.04
N GLU A 171 -4.40 17.12 -10.48
CA GLU A 171 -4.83 18.26 -9.65
C GLU A 171 -6.27 18.07 -9.11
N VAL A 172 -7.18 17.57 -9.96
CA VAL A 172 -8.55 17.27 -9.54
C VAL A 172 -8.60 16.17 -8.47
N LEU A 173 -7.80 15.10 -8.60
CA LEU A 173 -7.76 14.02 -7.60
C LEU A 173 -7.08 14.45 -6.30
N GLU A 174 -6.00 15.22 -6.38
CA GLU A 174 -5.34 15.79 -5.19
C GLU A 174 -6.29 16.72 -4.43
N GLY A 175 -7.07 17.55 -5.14
CA GLY A 175 -8.11 18.38 -4.52
C GLY A 175 -9.21 17.57 -3.83
N LYS A 176 -9.63 16.45 -4.44
CA LYS A 176 -10.61 15.53 -3.82
C LYS A 176 -10.04 14.87 -2.55
N LEU A 177 -8.82 14.34 -2.61
CA LEU A 177 -8.16 13.70 -1.46
C LEU A 177 -7.96 14.69 -0.31
N ALA A 178 -7.57 15.94 -0.61
CA ALA A 178 -7.44 16.99 0.39
C ALA A 178 -8.78 17.36 1.06
N SER A 179 -9.91 17.19 0.37
CA SER A 179 -11.24 17.39 0.96
C SER A 179 -11.77 16.20 1.76
N GLU A 180 -11.19 15.02 1.56
CA GLU A 180 -11.54 13.77 2.23
C GLU A 180 -10.63 13.45 3.43
N SER A 181 -9.54 14.20 3.61
CA SER A 181 -8.61 14.13 4.75
C SER A 181 -9.05 15.02 5.90
#